data_AF-A0AAU3NK43-F1
#
_entry.id   AF-A0AAU3NK43-F1
#
_cell.length_a   1.000
_cell.length_b   1.000
_cell.length_c   1.000
_cell.angle_alpha   90.00
_cell.angle_beta   90.00
_cell.angle_gamma   90.00
#
_symmetry.space_group_name_H-M   'P 1'
#
loop_
_entity.id
_entity.type
_entity.pdbx_description
1 polymer ?
#
loop_
_entity_poly.entity_id
_entity_poly.type
_entity_poly.pdbx_seq_one_letter_code
_entity_poly.pdbx_strand_id
1 'polypeptide(L)'
;MNTPIYSATDPAHGNRATGAEVCLTSLTNGSSASKQPPGYQWAKKYVEGSSFGASPSRFAINACHLIPDKGMGGSGKDLRNLSTCGRSVNANRQLPSDPGMPDNMRAFEIGALYAVREGETVHYRVTPIYDGDRTVPAYYLMESQGVTADGEIGLDQSDLVPNVAFSPVPGQAANIGKVSVNGKPVPLGSTP
;
A
#
# COMPACT_ATOMS: atom_id res chain seq x y z
N MET A 1 -0.07 19.74 -14.44
CA MET A 1 0.35 18.96 -13.26
C MET A 1 -0.55 17.75 -13.20
N ASN A 2 0.02 16.57 -12.94
CA ASN A 2 -0.77 15.36 -12.74
C ASN A 2 -1.42 15.45 -11.37
N THR A 3 -2.73 15.28 -11.30
CA THR A 3 -3.49 15.38 -10.05
C THR A 3 -4.00 13.99 -9.68
N PRO A 4 -3.52 13.40 -8.58
CA PRO A 4 -4.09 12.17 -8.07
C PRO A 4 -5.58 12.33 -7.75
N ILE A 5 -6.36 11.33 -8.14
CA ILE A 5 -7.78 11.20 -7.81
C ILE A 5 -7.88 10.12 -6.73
N TYR A 6 -8.54 10.46 -5.62
CA TYR A 6 -8.77 9.53 -4.53
C TYR A 6 -10.26 9.23 -4.40
N SER A 7 -10.59 7.95 -4.37
CA SER A 7 -11.96 7.48 -4.11
C SER A 7 -12.42 7.89 -2.71
N ALA A 8 -13.73 7.95 -2.51
CA ALA A 8 -14.30 8.20 -1.19
C ALA A 8 -13.89 7.09 -0.20
N THR A 9 -13.56 7.45 1.03
CA THR A 9 -13.37 6.46 2.09
C THR A 9 -14.67 5.71 2.38
N ASP A 10 -14.55 4.51 2.94
CA ASP A 10 -15.67 3.67 3.34
C ASP A 10 -15.98 3.86 4.85
N PRO A 11 -16.99 4.68 5.21
CA PRO A 11 -17.28 5.00 6.61
C PRO A 11 -17.84 3.81 7.39
N ALA A 12 -18.47 2.83 6.74
CA ALA A 12 -19.00 1.65 7.40
C ALA A 12 -17.87 0.77 7.98
N HIS A 13 -16.66 0.89 7.43
CA HIS A 13 -15.51 0.06 7.78
C HIS A 13 -14.32 0.90 8.25
N GLY A 14 -14.60 1.93 9.05
CA GLY A 14 -13.57 2.73 9.72
C GLY A 14 -12.96 3.85 8.89
N ASN A 15 -13.63 4.30 7.83
CA ASN A 15 -13.10 5.25 6.85
C ASN A 15 -11.86 4.73 6.13
N ARG A 16 -11.81 3.41 5.85
CA ARG A 16 -10.74 2.79 5.08
C ARG A 16 -10.69 3.36 3.65
N ALA A 17 -9.50 3.49 3.07
CA ALA A 17 -9.30 3.93 1.70
C ALA A 17 -9.79 2.88 0.70
N THR A 18 -10.40 3.29 -0.42
CA THR A 18 -11.06 2.35 -1.36
C THR A 18 -10.39 2.30 -2.73
N GLY A 19 -9.53 3.27 -3.04
CA GLY A 19 -8.78 3.29 -4.29
C GLY A 19 -8.26 4.67 -4.63
N ALA A 20 -7.21 4.70 -5.44
CA ALA A 20 -6.65 5.93 -5.97
C ALA A 20 -6.07 5.70 -7.36
N GLU A 21 -6.05 6.76 -8.16
CA GLU A 21 -5.45 6.72 -9.50
C GLU A 21 -4.81 8.06 -9.88
N VAL A 22 -3.93 8.02 -10.86
CA VAL A 22 -3.31 9.20 -11.45
C VAL A 22 -2.94 8.93 -12.91
N CYS A 23 -3.19 9.90 -13.78
CA CYS A 23 -2.63 9.92 -15.13
C CYS A 23 -1.34 10.74 -15.12
N LEU A 24 -0.20 10.11 -15.43
CA LEU A 24 1.13 10.68 -15.37
C LEU A 24 1.60 11.02 -16.78
N THR A 25 1.78 12.31 -17.04
CA THR A 25 2.48 12.84 -18.23
C THR A 25 3.86 13.43 -17.89
N SER A 26 4.20 13.43 -16.60
CA SER A 26 5.41 14.06 -16.04
C SER A 26 5.58 13.65 -14.58
N LEU A 27 6.80 13.79 -14.04
CA LEU A 27 7.05 13.46 -12.64
C LEU A 27 6.69 14.65 -11.74
N THR A 28 5.90 14.42 -10.70
CA THR A 28 5.50 15.45 -9.71
C THR A 28 5.67 14.91 -8.30
N ASN A 29 6.10 15.74 -7.36
CA ASN A 29 6.23 15.34 -5.96
C ASN A 29 5.03 15.80 -5.13
N GLY A 30 4.59 14.94 -4.22
CA GLY A 30 3.56 15.19 -3.23
C GLY A 30 4.14 15.37 -1.84
N SER A 31 3.59 14.67 -0.85
CA SER A 31 4.05 14.78 0.55
C SER A 31 4.18 13.43 1.25
N SER A 32 5.21 13.32 2.08
CA SER A 32 5.43 12.16 2.95
C SER A 32 4.24 11.89 3.86
N ALA A 33 4.03 10.61 4.21
CA ALA A 33 2.97 10.19 5.12
C ALA A 33 3.15 10.87 6.49
N SER A 34 2.11 11.58 6.91
CA SER A 34 2.06 12.34 8.17
C SER A 34 0.79 12.06 8.97
N LYS A 35 -0.13 11.26 8.41
CA LYS A 35 -1.33 10.74 9.05
C LYS A 35 -1.26 9.23 9.15
N GLN A 36 -1.96 8.69 10.14
CA GLN A 36 -2.07 7.26 10.34
C GLN A 36 -3.40 6.79 9.75
N PRO A 37 -3.39 5.83 8.82
CA PRO A 37 -4.61 5.27 8.28
C PRO A 37 -5.35 4.42 9.32
N PRO A 38 -6.62 4.10 9.08
CA PRO A 38 -7.38 3.18 9.94
C PRO A 38 -6.66 1.84 10.16
N GLY A 39 -6.72 1.31 11.38
CA GLY A 39 -6.09 0.06 11.80
C GLY A 39 -4.56 0.12 12.02
N TYR A 40 -3.94 1.30 11.92
CA TYR A 40 -2.48 1.45 11.99
C TYR A 40 -1.91 1.12 13.37
N GLN A 41 -2.52 1.62 14.44
CA GLN A 41 -2.05 1.34 15.80
C GLN A 41 -2.32 -0.10 16.19
N TRP A 42 -3.47 -0.65 15.79
CA TRP A 42 -3.75 -2.07 15.96
C TRP A 42 -2.69 -2.94 15.27
N ALA A 43 -2.34 -2.63 14.01
CA ALA A 43 -1.38 -3.44 13.26
C ALA A 43 0.00 -3.41 13.93
N LYS A 44 0.44 -2.23 14.39
CA LYS A 44 1.70 -2.09 15.14
C LYS A 44 1.70 -2.95 16.40
N LYS A 45 0.64 -2.88 17.21
CA LYS A 45 0.51 -3.69 18.43
C LYS A 45 0.46 -5.18 18.13
N TYR A 46 -0.25 -5.57 17.06
CA TYR A 46 -0.35 -6.96 16.63
C TYR A 46 1.03 -7.53 16.29
N VAL A 47 1.81 -6.84 15.46
CA VAL A 47 3.13 -7.34 15.03
C VAL A 47 4.18 -7.26 16.15
N GLU A 48 4.04 -6.36 17.12
CA GLU A 48 4.89 -6.31 18.31
C GLU A 48 4.60 -7.41 19.33
N GLY A 49 3.40 -8.02 19.30
CA GLY A 49 3.01 -9.07 20.23
C GLY A 49 4.02 -10.23 20.26
N SER A 50 4.19 -10.88 21.41
CA SER A 50 5.22 -11.91 21.62
C SER A 50 5.13 -13.10 20.66
N SER A 51 3.94 -13.40 20.15
CA SER A 51 3.73 -14.45 19.14
C SER A 51 4.20 -14.06 17.74
N PHE A 52 4.31 -12.76 17.45
CA PHE A 52 4.72 -12.24 16.15
C PHE A 52 6.17 -11.70 16.19
N GLY A 53 6.47 -10.85 17.17
CA GLY A 53 7.83 -10.43 17.56
C GLY A 53 8.54 -9.48 16.61
N ALA A 54 7.84 -8.76 15.74
CA ALA A 54 8.42 -7.77 14.85
C ALA A 54 8.63 -6.43 15.58
N SER A 55 9.65 -6.41 16.45
CA SER A 55 10.02 -5.24 17.24
C SER A 55 11.31 -4.57 16.73
N PRO A 56 11.36 -3.24 16.60
CA PRO A 56 10.25 -2.29 16.81
C PRO A 56 9.25 -2.31 15.64
N SER A 57 7.95 -2.18 15.92
CA SER A 57 6.88 -2.27 14.89
C SER A 57 7.01 -1.27 13.74
N ARG A 58 7.67 -0.12 13.97
CA ARG A 58 7.91 0.90 12.93
C ARG A 58 8.72 0.38 11.73
N PHE A 59 9.42 -0.74 11.89
CA PHE A 59 10.16 -1.41 10.81
C PHE A 59 9.34 -2.51 10.12
N ALA A 60 8.13 -2.78 10.62
CA ALA A 60 7.24 -3.84 10.15
C ALA A 60 5.94 -3.29 9.56
N ILE A 61 5.47 -2.12 9.98
CA ILE A 61 4.22 -1.50 9.55
C ILE A 61 4.48 -0.09 9.01
N ASN A 62 3.83 0.25 7.90
CA ASN A 62 3.85 1.57 7.27
C ASN A 62 2.42 2.12 7.11
N ALA A 63 2.33 3.44 7.01
CA ALA A 63 1.23 4.11 6.34
C ALA A 63 1.59 4.13 4.85
N CYS A 64 1.13 3.13 4.09
CA CYS A 64 1.37 3.04 2.65
C CYS A 64 0.58 4.12 1.93
N HIS A 65 1.25 4.83 1.04
CA HIS A 65 0.59 5.59 0.00
C HIS A 65 -0.07 4.63 -1.01
N LEU A 66 -1.25 4.99 -1.52
CA LEU A 66 -1.81 4.33 -2.71
C LEU A 66 -1.17 4.92 -3.98
N ILE A 67 -1.09 6.25 -4.05
CA ILE A 67 -0.28 6.98 -5.01
C ILE A 67 0.95 7.50 -4.29
N PRO A 68 2.18 7.12 -4.68
CA PRO A 68 3.39 7.53 -3.98
C PRO A 68 3.60 9.04 -4.06
N ASP A 69 4.22 9.59 -3.02
CA ASP A 69 4.56 11.00 -2.96
C ASP A 69 5.62 11.37 -4.01
N LYS A 70 6.66 10.56 -4.18
CA LYS A 70 7.77 10.84 -5.10
C LYS A 70 7.40 10.45 -6.51
N GLY A 71 7.46 11.42 -7.41
CA GLY A 71 7.24 11.24 -8.85
C GLY A 71 5.78 11.10 -9.29
N MET A 72 4.82 10.81 -8.40
CA MET A 72 3.40 10.71 -8.74
C MET A 72 2.47 11.69 -8.02
N GLY A 73 2.98 12.54 -7.13
CA GLY A 73 2.21 13.64 -6.53
C GLY A 73 1.31 13.25 -5.35
N GLY A 74 1.43 12.02 -4.83
CA GLY A 74 0.59 11.51 -3.75
C GLY A 74 0.63 12.32 -2.46
N SER A 75 -0.54 12.55 -1.86
CA SER A 75 -0.67 13.23 -0.57
C SER A 75 -0.46 12.27 0.59
N GLY A 76 0.45 12.61 1.51
CA GLY A 76 0.64 11.90 2.77
C GLY A 76 -0.19 12.49 3.93
N LYS A 77 -1.08 13.43 3.64
CA LYS A 77 -2.03 14.02 4.60
C LYS A 77 -3.47 13.55 4.38
N ASP A 78 -3.77 13.07 3.18
CA ASP A 78 -5.11 12.63 2.79
C ASP A 78 -5.30 11.15 3.12
N LEU A 79 -6.22 10.85 4.03
CA LEU A 79 -6.50 9.47 4.43
C LEU A 79 -7.10 8.63 3.31
N ARG A 80 -7.65 9.24 2.25
CA ARG A 80 -8.07 8.50 1.05
C ARG A 80 -6.90 7.91 0.27
N ASN A 81 -5.69 8.42 0.49
CA ASN A 81 -4.45 7.97 -0.15
C ASN A 81 -3.57 7.12 0.78
N LEU A 82 -4.02 6.81 2.00
CA LEU A 82 -3.21 6.08 2.97
C LEU A 82 -3.91 4.81 3.42
N SER A 83 -3.15 3.72 3.48
CA SER A 83 -3.62 2.42 3.96
C SER A 83 -2.58 1.76 4.87
N THR A 84 -3.05 1.04 5.88
CA THR A 84 -2.17 0.31 6.81
C THR A 84 -1.59 -0.92 6.12
N CYS A 85 -0.27 -1.03 6.08
CA CYS A 85 0.40 -2.09 5.35
C CYS A 85 1.66 -2.61 6.05
N GLY A 86 2.11 -3.79 5.65
CA GLY A 86 3.44 -4.27 6.02
C GLY A 86 4.58 -3.49 5.35
N ARG A 87 5.75 -3.42 6.00
CA ARG A 87 6.91 -2.66 5.51
C ARG A 87 7.38 -3.18 4.14
N SER A 88 7.55 -4.49 4.02
CA SER A 88 8.09 -5.13 2.81
C SER A 88 7.11 -5.12 1.63
N VAL A 89 5.83 -4.89 1.89
CA VAL A 89 4.79 -4.63 0.88
C VAL A 89 4.93 -3.23 0.30
N ASN A 90 5.27 -2.24 1.13
CA ASN A 90 5.45 -0.87 0.69
C ASN A 90 6.78 -0.66 -0.04
N ALA A 91 7.88 -1.15 0.54
CA ALA A 91 9.22 -0.74 0.18
C ALA A 91 10.28 -1.75 0.68
N ASN A 92 11.55 -1.40 0.53
CA ASN A 92 12.66 -2.20 1.06
C ASN A 92 12.46 -2.49 2.55
N ARG A 93 12.71 -3.75 2.91
CA ARG A 93 12.77 -4.25 4.28
C ARG A 93 13.61 -3.36 5.19
N GLN A 94 13.26 -3.33 6.46
CA GLN A 94 14.06 -2.65 7.50
C GLN A 94 14.39 -3.56 8.67
N LEU A 95 13.58 -4.61 8.90
CA LEU A 95 13.95 -5.68 9.81
C LEU A 95 15.05 -6.54 9.17
N PRO A 96 16.20 -6.76 9.85
CA PRO A 96 17.27 -7.58 9.29
C PRO A 96 16.88 -9.03 9.00
N SER A 97 15.94 -9.58 9.76
CA SER A 97 15.44 -10.96 9.60
C SER A 97 14.40 -11.11 8.50
N ASP A 98 13.82 -10.02 8.01
CA ASP A 98 12.83 -10.06 6.95
C ASP A 98 13.53 -10.38 5.62
N PRO A 99 13.14 -11.43 4.87
CA PRO A 99 13.71 -11.69 3.56
C PRO A 99 13.39 -10.59 2.54
N GLY A 100 12.37 -9.77 2.79
CA GLY A 100 11.82 -8.80 1.86
C GLY A 100 10.85 -9.45 0.88
N MET A 101 10.34 -8.63 -0.04
CA MET A 101 9.40 -9.04 -1.08
C MET A 101 9.81 -8.36 -2.39
N PRO A 102 10.13 -9.13 -3.46
CA PRO A 102 10.56 -8.55 -4.73
C PRO A 102 9.43 -7.79 -5.44
N ASP A 103 8.23 -8.40 -5.50
CA ASP A 103 7.07 -7.85 -6.20
C ASP A 103 6.19 -7.02 -5.25
N ASN A 104 6.79 -6.00 -4.66
CA ASN A 104 6.13 -5.08 -3.73
C ASN A 104 5.63 -3.82 -4.44
N MET A 105 4.87 -2.96 -3.75
CA MET A 105 4.29 -1.74 -4.35
C MET A 105 5.36 -0.88 -5.03
N ARG A 106 6.54 -0.73 -4.39
CA ARG A 106 7.67 0.02 -4.96
C ARG A 106 8.15 -0.52 -6.31
N ALA A 107 8.05 -1.81 -6.58
CA ALA A 107 8.43 -2.37 -7.88
C ALA A 107 7.52 -1.86 -9.01
N PHE A 108 6.21 -1.84 -8.80
CA PHE A 108 5.22 -1.28 -9.72
C PHE A 108 5.41 0.23 -9.90
N GLU A 109 5.64 0.95 -8.80
CA GLU A 109 5.90 2.39 -8.82
C GLU A 109 7.14 2.71 -9.68
N ILE A 110 8.22 1.93 -9.56
CA ILE A 110 9.43 2.11 -10.38
C ILE A 110 9.13 1.89 -11.86
N GLY A 111 8.34 0.86 -12.21
CA GLY A 111 7.94 0.59 -13.59
C GLY A 111 7.21 1.78 -14.22
N ALA A 112 6.19 2.29 -13.54
CA ALA A 112 5.44 3.48 -13.97
C ALA A 112 6.32 4.73 -14.07
N LEU A 113 7.21 4.97 -13.10
CA LEU A 113 8.13 6.11 -13.14
C LEU A 113 9.16 5.99 -14.28
N TYR A 114 9.55 4.77 -14.66
CA TYR A 114 10.45 4.52 -15.77
C TYR A 114 9.74 4.81 -17.11
N ALA A 115 8.55 4.26 -17.31
CA ALA A 115 7.74 4.52 -18.51
C ALA A 115 7.50 6.02 -18.76
N VAL A 116 7.17 6.79 -17.72
CA VAL A 116 7.02 8.25 -17.84
C VAL A 116 8.33 8.95 -18.25
N ARG A 117 9.49 8.45 -17.82
CA ARG A 117 10.79 9.01 -18.22
C ARG A 117 11.14 8.69 -19.67
N GLU A 118 10.68 7.55 -20.18
CA GLU A 118 10.82 7.16 -21.59
C GLU A 118 9.81 7.89 -22.50
N GLY A 119 8.94 8.73 -21.94
CA GLY A 119 8.02 9.58 -22.68
C GLY A 119 6.60 9.01 -22.81
N GLU A 120 6.28 7.93 -22.10
CA GLU A 120 4.92 7.39 -22.07
C GLU A 120 3.99 8.25 -21.18
N THR A 121 2.71 8.27 -21.53
CA THR A 121 1.64 8.69 -20.62
C THR A 121 1.14 7.46 -19.87
N VAL A 122 1.21 7.47 -18.54
CA VAL A 122 0.88 6.29 -17.71
C VAL A 122 -0.36 6.53 -16.88
N HIS A 123 -1.39 5.70 -17.02
CA HIS A 123 -2.46 5.57 -16.03
C HIS A 123 -2.02 4.58 -14.95
N TYR A 124 -1.91 5.05 -13.71
CA TYR A 124 -1.54 4.24 -12.56
C TYR A 124 -2.70 4.20 -11.57
N ARG A 125 -3.10 3.00 -11.13
CA ARG A 125 -4.23 2.78 -10.23
C ARG A 125 -3.85 1.77 -9.15
N VAL A 126 -4.32 2.04 -7.93
CA VAL A 126 -4.19 1.12 -6.79
C VAL A 126 -5.54 0.96 -6.11
N THR A 127 -5.97 -0.29 -5.94
CA THR A 127 -7.23 -0.63 -5.26
C THR A 127 -6.94 -1.57 -4.08
N PRO A 128 -7.06 -1.11 -2.82
CA PRO A 128 -7.00 -1.99 -1.66
C PRO A 128 -8.15 -2.99 -1.67
N ILE A 129 -7.83 -4.29 -1.55
CA ILE A 129 -8.81 -5.37 -1.51
C ILE A 129 -8.96 -5.85 -0.07
N TYR A 130 -10.17 -5.67 0.46
CA TYR A 130 -10.52 -6.04 1.83
C TYR A 130 -11.22 -7.40 1.87
N ASP A 131 -10.95 -8.16 2.93
CA ASP A 131 -11.69 -9.38 3.25
C ASP A 131 -12.88 -9.02 4.16
N GLY A 132 -14.06 -8.84 3.57
CA GLY A 132 -15.28 -8.45 4.26
C GLY A 132 -15.17 -7.08 4.97
N ASP A 133 -15.58 -7.06 6.24
CA ASP A 133 -15.76 -5.83 7.03
C ASP A 133 -14.45 -5.28 7.64
N ARG A 134 -13.30 -5.82 7.22
CA ARG A 134 -12.00 -5.51 7.80
C ARG A 134 -11.52 -4.10 7.47
N THR A 135 -10.91 -3.44 8.44
CA THR A 135 -10.37 -2.08 8.29
C THR A 135 -9.04 -2.05 7.53
N VAL A 136 -8.26 -3.13 7.60
CA VAL A 136 -6.93 -3.28 6.96
C VAL A 136 -7.06 -4.20 5.74
N PRO A 137 -6.54 -3.83 4.57
CA PRO A 137 -6.72 -4.62 3.35
C PRO A 137 -5.88 -5.89 3.40
N ALA A 138 -6.37 -6.94 2.75
CA ALA A 138 -5.64 -8.19 2.58
C ALA A 138 -4.69 -8.14 1.37
N TYR A 139 -5.00 -7.34 0.35
CA TYR A 139 -4.19 -7.19 -0.87
C TYR A 139 -4.29 -5.76 -1.40
N TYR A 140 -3.41 -5.44 -2.34
CA TYR A 140 -3.51 -4.26 -3.20
C TYR A 140 -3.51 -4.74 -4.65
N LEU A 141 -4.57 -4.44 -5.41
CA LEU A 141 -4.53 -4.55 -6.86
C LEU A 141 -3.76 -3.34 -7.38
N MET A 142 -2.61 -3.61 -7.99
CA MET A 142 -1.71 -2.62 -8.58
C MET A 142 -1.86 -2.69 -10.09
N GLU A 143 -2.12 -1.56 -10.74
CA GLU A 143 -2.32 -1.48 -12.18
C GLU A 143 -1.56 -0.28 -12.75
N SER A 144 -0.83 -0.50 -13.84
CA SER A 144 -0.15 0.55 -14.59
C SER A 144 -0.22 0.27 -16.09
N GLN A 145 -0.77 1.22 -16.84
CA GLN A 145 -0.86 1.14 -18.30
C GLN A 145 -0.25 2.40 -18.92
N GLY A 146 0.73 2.21 -19.79
CA GLY A 146 1.45 3.25 -20.50
C GLY A 146 1.07 3.29 -21.98
N VAL A 147 1.03 4.50 -22.54
CA VAL A 147 0.82 4.76 -23.96
C VAL A 147 1.95 5.65 -24.47
N THR A 148 2.59 5.22 -25.54
CA THR A 148 3.68 5.96 -26.21
C THR A 148 3.13 7.13 -27.03
N ALA A 149 4.01 8.02 -27.51
CA ALA A 149 3.60 9.20 -28.27
C ALA A 149 2.91 8.88 -29.61
N ASP A 150 3.21 7.72 -30.20
CA ASP A 150 2.57 7.17 -31.40
C ASP A 150 1.27 6.40 -31.12
N GLY A 151 0.88 6.27 -29.84
CA GLY A 151 -0.39 5.67 -29.43
C GLY A 151 -0.35 4.16 -29.22
N GLU A 152 0.83 3.55 -29.28
CA GLU A 152 1.03 2.13 -29.00
C GLU A 152 1.03 1.86 -27.48
N ILE A 153 0.73 0.61 -27.12
CA ILE A 153 0.80 0.15 -25.73
C ILE A 153 2.27 0.00 -25.34
N GLY A 154 2.68 0.72 -24.29
CA GLY A 154 4.01 0.59 -23.68
C GLY A 154 3.95 -0.29 -22.43
N LEU A 155 4.05 0.32 -21.25
CA LEU A 155 3.89 -0.36 -19.97
C LEU A 155 2.52 -1.05 -19.85
N ASP A 156 2.49 -2.30 -19.39
CA ASP A 156 1.28 -3.01 -19.00
C ASP A 156 1.59 -3.93 -17.82
N GLN A 157 1.21 -3.50 -16.60
CA GLN A 157 1.38 -4.29 -15.39
C GLN A 157 0.06 -4.34 -14.61
N SER A 158 -0.31 -5.54 -14.17
CA SER A 158 -1.44 -5.75 -13.27
C SER A 158 -1.16 -6.93 -12.36
N ASP A 159 -1.19 -6.73 -11.05
CA ASP A 159 -1.04 -7.83 -10.09
C ASP A 159 -1.65 -7.53 -8.71
N LEU A 160 -1.86 -8.58 -7.93
CA LEU A 160 -2.28 -8.52 -6.54
C LEU A 160 -1.08 -8.64 -5.60
N VAL A 161 -0.76 -7.55 -4.90
CA VAL A 161 0.28 -7.53 -3.87
C VAL A 161 -0.32 -7.88 -2.50
N PRO A 162 0.02 -9.02 -1.88
CA PRO A 162 -0.50 -9.41 -0.56
C PRO A 162 0.01 -8.49 0.57
N ASN A 163 -0.89 -8.06 1.45
CA ASN A 163 -0.54 -7.21 2.58
C ASN A 163 0.06 -8.02 3.75
N VAL A 164 1.33 -8.38 3.63
CA VAL A 164 2.06 -9.21 4.60
C VAL A 164 3.06 -8.42 5.45
N ALA A 165 3.24 -8.85 6.69
CA ALA A 165 4.38 -8.47 7.52
C ALA A 165 5.19 -9.72 7.88
N PHE A 166 6.52 -9.60 7.95
CA PHE A 166 7.37 -10.71 8.37
C PHE A 166 7.43 -10.84 9.88
N SER A 167 7.24 -12.05 10.38
CA SER A 167 7.22 -12.39 11.79
C SER A 167 8.53 -13.12 12.16
N PRO A 168 9.45 -12.50 12.90
CA PRO A 168 10.73 -13.13 13.26
C PRO A 168 10.60 -14.36 14.17
N VAL A 169 9.52 -14.46 14.95
CA VAL A 169 9.30 -15.55 15.92
C VAL A 169 9.04 -16.90 15.22
N PRO A 170 8.00 -17.03 14.37
CA PRO A 170 7.80 -18.20 13.52
C PRO A 170 8.68 -18.20 12.27
N GLY A 171 9.39 -17.11 11.96
CA GLY A 171 10.24 -16.99 10.77
C GLY A 171 9.45 -16.97 9.45
N GLN A 172 8.22 -16.47 9.45
CA GLN A 172 7.33 -16.50 8.29
C GLN A 172 6.57 -15.18 8.09
N ALA A 173 6.17 -14.91 6.86
CA ALA A 173 5.28 -13.80 6.54
C ALA A 173 3.83 -14.14 6.91
N ALA A 174 3.09 -13.17 7.44
CA ALA A 174 1.67 -13.29 7.75
C ALA A 174 0.89 -12.12 7.16
N ASN A 175 -0.29 -12.40 6.58
CA ASN A 175 -1.15 -11.37 6.01
C ASN A 175 -1.90 -10.62 7.11
N ILE A 176 -1.55 -9.34 7.32
CA ILE A 176 -2.10 -8.53 8.41
C ILE A 176 -3.56 -8.12 8.18
N GLY A 177 -4.03 -8.17 6.92
CA GLY A 177 -5.44 -7.98 6.55
C GLY A 177 -6.29 -9.24 6.66
N LYS A 178 -5.74 -10.37 7.12
CA LYS A 178 -6.47 -11.64 7.31
C LYS A 178 -6.43 -12.18 8.75
N VAL A 179 -5.99 -11.37 9.70
CA VAL A 179 -5.80 -11.80 11.09
C VAL A 179 -7.11 -12.18 11.76
N SER A 180 -7.10 -13.25 12.55
CA SER A 180 -8.24 -13.63 13.38
C SER A 180 -7.81 -13.79 14.84
N VAL A 181 -8.61 -13.28 15.77
CA VAL A 181 -8.40 -13.42 17.22
C VAL A 181 -9.61 -14.14 17.79
N ASN A 182 -9.39 -15.27 18.47
CA ASN A 182 -10.45 -16.14 19.00
C ASN A 182 -11.50 -16.51 17.93
N GLY A 183 -11.04 -16.79 16.70
CA GLY A 183 -11.90 -17.14 15.56
C GLY A 183 -12.67 -15.97 14.94
N LYS A 184 -12.46 -14.73 15.38
CA LYS A 184 -13.14 -13.54 14.84
C LYS A 184 -12.20 -12.70 13.97
N PRO A 185 -12.66 -12.19 12.81
CA PRO A 185 -11.85 -11.33 11.95
C PRO A 185 -11.55 -10.00 12.63
N VAL A 186 -10.30 -9.56 12.57
CA VAL A 186 -9.83 -8.26 13.10
C VAL A 186 -8.76 -7.66 12.18
N PRO A 187 -8.62 -6.32 12.12
CA PRO A 187 -9.42 -5.32 12.80
C PRO A 187 -10.69 -4.97 12.03
N LEU A 188 -11.71 -4.48 12.72
CA LEU A 188 -13.00 -4.06 12.16
C LEU A 188 -13.31 -2.60 12.52
N GLY A 189 -14.16 -1.94 11.73
CA GLY A 189 -14.67 -0.60 12.02
C GLY A 189 -13.57 0.46 12.26
N SER A 190 -13.83 1.41 13.16
CA SER A 190 -12.92 2.53 13.46
C SER A 190 -11.72 2.15 14.35
N THR A 191 -11.22 0.92 14.23
CA THR A 191 -10.04 0.48 15.00
C THR A 191 -8.86 1.41 14.71
N PRO A 192 -8.19 1.94 15.75
CA PRO A 192 -7.07 2.87 15.58
C PRO A 192 -5.84 2.23 14.94
#